data_AF-A0A378IUU2-F1
#
_entry.id   AF-A0A378IUU2-F1
#
_cell.length_a   1.000
_cell.length_b   1.000
_cell.length_c   1.000
_cell.angle_alpha   90.00
_cell.angle_beta   90.00
_cell.angle_gamma   90.00
#
_symmetry.space_group_name_H-M   'P 1'
#
loop_
_entity.id
_entity.type
_entity.pdbx_description
1 polymer ?
#
loop_
_entity_poly.entity_id
_entity_poly.type
_entity_poly.pdbx_seq_one_letter_code
_entity_poly.pdbx_strand_id
1 'polypeptide(L)'
;MFSKFFHSKQLQAREETLREEEIALSNAVEEYMQSITQGDYAPELPEMDWDAKDEASYIERLLSPVSEYFNNLSVPPSFEAGIPAIAHLLASLTILKEIGGVSADDRLKKLEKMGVRTQVQAGMPGPCMIYIHALLGSPEYDAISKIHLLGDVINSINDNINTFGALGSTVLTVALNGWFDIFNGLNEQVKAVLSKDKQKYSTLQKMDFQEEEMTFVDQCILQIWSALSIDVSTGLKVSPAPSALPSPFGTNGSF
;
A
#
# COMPACT_ATOMS: atom_id res chain seq x y z
N MET A 1 -9.33 -20.79 10.34
CA MET A 1 -10.50 -20.22 9.64
C MET A 1 -9.97 -19.34 8.48
N PHE A 2 -9.30 -19.95 7.49
CA PHE A 2 -8.19 -19.32 6.75
C PHE A 2 -8.41 -19.06 5.25
N SER A 3 -9.50 -19.53 4.63
CA SER A 3 -9.69 -19.41 3.16
C SER A 3 -10.54 -18.21 2.69
N LYS A 4 -11.06 -17.39 3.61
CA LYS A 4 -12.05 -16.35 3.23
C LYS A 4 -11.46 -15.10 2.57
N PHE A 5 -10.15 -14.89 2.61
CA PHE A 5 -9.55 -13.66 2.09
C PHE A 5 -9.46 -13.65 0.56
N PHE A 6 -9.16 -14.79 -0.05
CA PHE A 6 -8.92 -14.88 -1.50
C PHE A 6 -9.90 -15.79 -2.26
N HIS A 7 -10.71 -16.61 -1.58
CA HIS A 7 -11.75 -17.41 -2.23
C HIS A 7 -12.99 -16.57 -2.59
N SER A 8 -12.78 -15.56 -3.42
CA SER A 8 -13.86 -14.93 -4.17
C SER A 8 -14.30 -15.90 -5.27
N LYS A 9 -15.51 -16.45 -5.17
CA LYS A 9 -16.16 -17.27 -6.24
C LYS A 9 -16.24 -16.56 -7.60
N GLN A 10 -15.94 -15.26 -7.64
CA GLN A 10 -15.90 -14.44 -8.85
C GLN A 10 -14.61 -14.63 -9.67
N LEU A 11 -13.51 -15.10 -9.07
CA LEU A 11 -12.27 -15.42 -9.79
C LEU A 11 -12.41 -16.74 -10.56
N GLN A 12 -12.95 -17.80 -9.93
CA GLN A 12 -13.17 -19.10 -10.56
C GLN A 12 -14.09 -19.06 -11.80
N ALA A 13 -15.09 -18.19 -11.81
CA ALA A 13 -16.01 -18.06 -12.96
C ALA A 13 -15.39 -17.34 -14.17
N ARG A 14 -14.15 -16.83 -14.07
CA ARG A 14 -13.44 -16.05 -15.11
C ARG A 14 -12.13 -16.69 -15.56
N GLU A 15 -11.82 -17.89 -15.10
CA GLU A 15 -10.63 -18.67 -15.52
C GLU A 15 -10.78 -19.21 -16.96
N GLU A 16 -12.00 -19.38 -17.47
CA GLU A 16 -12.26 -19.93 -18.82
C GLU A 16 -11.87 -19.00 -19.99
N THR A 17 -11.42 -17.76 -19.72
CA THR A 17 -11.03 -16.77 -20.76
C THR A 17 -9.61 -16.22 -20.59
N LEU A 18 -8.79 -16.78 -19.69
CA LEU A 18 -7.42 -16.32 -19.46
C LEU A 18 -6.43 -17.00 -20.41
N ARG A 19 -5.41 -16.26 -20.83
CA ARG A 19 -4.22 -16.84 -21.50
C ARG A 19 -3.38 -17.60 -20.47
N GLU A 20 -2.62 -18.60 -20.91
CA GLU A 20 -1.83 -19.47 -20.02
C GLU A 20 -0.86 -18.65 -19.15
N GLU A 21 -0.26 -17.61 -19.72
CA GLU A 21 0.70 -16.71 -19.06
C GLU A 21 0.03 -15.87 -17.96
N GLU A 22 -1.20 -15.41 -18.18
CA GLU A 22 -1.96 -14.68 -17.15
C GLU A 22 -2.43 -15.60 -16.01
N ILE A 23 -2.66 -16.89 -16.29
CA ILE A 23 -2.94 -17.90 -15.26
C ILE A 23 -1.68 -18.14 -14.42
N ALA A 24 -0.51 -18.28 -15.06
CA ALA A 24 0.76 -18.45 -14.38
C ALA A 24 1.07 -17.26 -13.44
N LEU A 25 0.89 -16.03 -13.94
CA LEU A 25 1.01 -14.82 -13.13
C LEU A 25 0.02 -14.78 -11.96
N SER A 26 -1.26 -15.11 -12.21
CA SER A 26 -2.28 -15.14 -11.16
C SER A 26 -1.90 -16.12 -10.04
N ASN A 27 -1.49 -17.34 -10.40
CA ASN A 27 -1.06 -18.35 -9.44
C ASN A 27 0.16 -17.89 -8.65
N ALA A 28 1.16 -17.31 -9.32
CA ALA A 28 2.37 -16.78 -8.66
C ALA A 28 2.03 -15.70 -7.63
N VAL A 29 1.10 -14.79 -7.94
CA VAL A 29 0.62 -13.76 -7.02
C VAL A 29 -0.14 -14.37 -5.83
N GLU A 30 -0.99 -15.36 -6.08
CA GLU A 30 -1.74 -16.06 -5.02
C GLU A 30 -0.81 -16.84 -4.07
N GLU A 31 0.16 -17.56 -4.61
CA GLU A 31 1.17 -18.28 -3.83
C GLU A 31 2.01 -17.31 -2.99
N TYR A 32 2.47 -16.21 -3.58
CA TYR A 32 3.20 -15.16 -2.87
C TYR A 32 2.38 -14.60 -1.69
N MET A 33 1.10 -14.27 -1.91
CA MET A 33 0.20 -13.79 -0.86
C MET A 33 -0.09 -14.85 0.21
N GLN A 34 -0.14 -16.12 -0.19
CA GLN A 34 -0.32 -17.23 0.74
C GLN A 34 0.91 -17.40 1.64
N SER A 35 2.13 -17.33 1.11
CA SER A 35 3.38 -17.37 1.87
C SER A 35 3.42 -16.26 2.93
N ILE A 36 3.07 -15.03 2.55
CA ILE A 36 2.95 -13.90 3.49
C ILE A 36 1.93 -14.19 4.59
N THR A 37 0.80 -14.79 4.24
CA THR A 37 -0.25 -15.15 5.21
C THR A 37 0.22 -16.25 6.17
N GLN A 38 1.17 -17.09 5.75
CA GLN A 38 1.79 -18.13 6.57
C GLN A 38 2.99 -17.63 7.40
N GLY A 39 3.38 -16.37 7.23
CA GLY A 39 4.46 -15.72 7.98
C GLY A 39 5.81 -15.69 7.27
N ASP A 40 5.86 -16.12 6.00
CA ASP A 40 7.03 -15.89 5.14
C ASP A 40 6.90 -14.53 4.45
N TYR A 41 7.60 -13.54 4.99
CA TYR A 41 7.50 -12.14 4.56
C TYR A 41 8.50 -11.75 3.46
N ALA A 42 9.36 -12.68 3.03
CA ALA A 42 10.23 -12.51 1.87
C ALA A 42 10.20 -13.78 0.99
N PRO A 43 9.02 -14.13 0.42
CA PRO A 43 8.89 -15.36 -0.36
C PRO A 43 9.82 -15.36 -1.57
N GLU A 44 10.34 -16.53 -1.91
CA GLU A 44 11.05 -16.73 -3.18
C GLU A 44 10.10 -16.48 -4.36
N LEU A 45 10.60 -15.81 -5.39
CA LEU A 45 9.84 -15.54 -6.60
C LEU A 45 9.94 -16.75 -7.54
N PRO A 46 8.81 -17.23 -8.10
CA PRO A 46 8.84 -18.31 -9.09
C PRO A 46 9.52 -17.87 -10.39
N GLU A 47 9.87 -18.86 -11.22
CA GLU A 47 10.33 -18.58 -12.58
C GLU A 47 9.24 -17.86 -13.39
N MET A 48 9.64 -16.85 -14.16
CA MET A 48 8.71 -15.98 -14.89
C MET A 48 8.38 -16.57 -16.26
N ASP A 49 7.13 -16.99 -16.42
CA ASP A 49 6.57 -17.47 -17.70
C ASP A 49 5.58 -16.46 -18.32
N TRP A 50 5.62 -15.18 -17.89
CA TRP A 50 4.77 -14.09 -18.37
C TRP A 50 5.60 -12.84 -18.71
N ASP A 51 4.99 -11.90 -19.45
CA ASP A 51 5.62 -10.63 -19.82
C ASP A 51 4.91 -9.38 -19.26
N ALA A 52 5.47 -8.20 -19.53
CA ALA A 52 4.95 -6.91 -19.09
C ALA A 52 3.55 -6.56 -19.64
N LYS A 53 3.06 -7.21 -20.70
CA LYS A 53 1.68 -7.05 -21.18
C LYS A 53 0.73 -7.92 -20.38
N ASP A 54 1.17 -9.11 -19.99
CA ASP A 54 0.39 -9.99 -19.12
C ASP A 54 0.21 -9.36 -17.74
N GLU A 55 1.24 -8.71 -17.20
CA GLU A 55 1.15 -7.92 -15.97
C GLU A 55 0.17 -6.75 -16.09
N ALA A 56 0.25 -5.97 -17.19
CA ALA A 56 -0.68 -4.88 -17.44
C ALA A 56 -2.14 -5.36 -17.56
N SER A 57 -2.38 -6.44 -18.31
CA SER A 57 -3.69 -7.06 -18.50
C SER A 57 -4.27 -7.60 -17.18
N TYR A 58 -3.43 -8.25 -16.36
CA TYR A 58 -3.83 -8.73 -15.05
C TYR A 58 -4.20 -7.57 -14.11
N ILE A 59 -3.40 -6.50 -14.07
CA ILE A 59 -3.70 -5.29 -13.29
C ILE A 59 -4.99 -4.63 -13.75
N GLU A 60 -5.23 -4.49 -15.06
CA GLU A 60 -6.50 -3.97 -15.59
C GLU A 60 -7.69 -4.79 -15.10
N ARG A 61 -7.56 -6.12 -15.11
CA ARG A 61 -8.59 -7.03 -14.56
C ARG A 61 -8.81 -6.81 -13.08
N LEU A 62 -7.75 -6.64 -12.28
CA LEU A 62 -7.85 -6.36 -10.83
C LEU A 62 -8.61 -5.06 -10.56
N LEU A 63 -8.38 -4.01 -11.37
CA LEU A 63 -9.01 -2.70 -11.22
C LEU A 63 -10.46 -2.68 -11.73
N SER A 64 -10.81 -3.52 -12.70
CA SER A 64 -12.14 -3.53 -13.35
C SER A 64 -13.35 -3.50 -12.39
N PRO A 65 -13.40 -4.25 -11.27
CA PRO A 65 -14.57 -4.29 -10.39
C PRO A 65 -14.76 -3.02 -9.56
N VAL A 66 -13.72 -2.19 -9.47
CA VAL A 66 -13.67 -0.95 -8.68
C VAL A 66 -13.33 0.25 -9.57
N SER A 67 -13.53 0.13 -10.88
CA SER A 67 -13.16 1.13 -11.90
C SER A 67 -13.69 2.53 -11.61
N GLU A 68 -14.82 2.66 -10.92
CA GLU A 68 -15.38 3.95 -10.48
C GLU A 68 -14.40 4.79 -9.65
N TYR A 69 -13.49 4.16 -8.90
CA TYR A 69 -12.46 4.85 -8.12
C TYR A 69 -11.24 5.24 -8.96
N PHE A 70 -11.08 4.69 -10.17
CA PHE A 70 -9.88 4.82 -11.01
C PHE A 70 -10.15 5.56 -12.32
N ASN A 71 -11.26 6.30 -12.44
CA ASN A 71 -11.66 6.99 -13.68
C ASN A 71 -10.59 7.92 -14.29
N ASN A 72 -9.60 8.35 -13.52
CA ASN A 72 -8.51 9.23 -13.95
C ASN A 72 -7.20 8.49 -14.29
N LEU A 73 -7.17 7.16 -14.16
CA LEU A 73 -5.98 6.35 -14.41
C LEU A 73 -6.23 5.44 -15.63
N SER A 74 -5.39 5.59 -16.65
CA SER A 74 -5.35 4.66 -17.78
C SER A 74 -4.22 3.68 -17.55
N VAL A 75 -4.54 2.39 -17.54
CA VAL A 75 -3.52 1.33 -17.46
C VAL A 75 -2.63 1.42 -18.71
N PRO A 76 -1.30 1.56 -18.58
CA PRO A 76 -0.40 1.51 -19.73
C PRO A 76 -0.51 0.14 -20.43
N PRO A 77 -0.39 0.07 -21.76
CA PRO A 77 -0.54 -1.19 -22.49
C PRO A 77 0.52 -2.25 -22.16
N SER A 78 1.62 -1.85 -21.50
CA SER A 78 2.68 -2.73 -21.02
C SER A 78 3.56 -1.96 -20.02
N PHE A 79 3.88 -2.59 -18.90
CA PHE A 79 4.86 -2.10 -17.91
C PHE A 79 5.28 -3.26 -16.99
N GLU A 80 6.49 -3.18 -16.44
CA GLU A 80 6.98 -4.14 -15.47
C GLU A 80 6.59 -3.68 -14.06
N ALA A 81 5.75 -4.47 -13.39
CA ALA A 81 5.35 -4.29 -11.99
C ALA A 81 6.01 -5.34 -11.10
N GLY A 82 6.07 -6.59 -11.56
CA GLY A 82 6.52 -7.73 -10.77
C GLY A 82 5.53 -8.18 -9.69
N ILE A 83 5.72 -9.42 -9.23
CA ILE A 83 4.81 -10.09 -8.28
C ILE A 83 4.61 -9.27 -6.99
N PRO A 84 5.65 -8.75 -6.30
CA PRO A 84 5.46 -8.04 -5.05
C PRO A 84 4.54 -6.81 -5.21
N ALA A 85 4.71 -6.02 -6.27
CA ALA A 85 3.88 -4.84 -6.51
C ALA A 85 2.43 -5.23 -6.84
N ILE A 86 2.23 -6.28 -7.64
CA ILE A 86 0.88 -6.79 -7.97
C ILE A 86 0.18 -7.34 -6.71
N ALA A 87 0.90 -8.09 -5.87
CA ALA A 87 0.42 -8.59 -4.60
C ALA A 87 0.05 -7.44 -3.62
N HIS A 88 0.87 -6.40 -3.57
CA HIS A 88 0.62 -5.17 -2.83
C HIS A 88 -0.66 -4.45 -3.31
N LEU A 89 -0.87 -4.34 -4.63
CA LEU A 89 -2.11 -3.81 -5.20
C LEU A 89 -3.32 -4.65 -4.82
N LEU A 90 -3.24 -5.96 -5.01
CA LEU A 90 -4.32 -6.90 -4.68
C LEU A 90 -4.73 -6.81 -3.20
N ALA A 91 -3.77 -6.76 -2.28
CA ALA A 91 -4.01 -6.59 -0.86
C ALA A 91 -4.78 -5.28 -0.57
N SER A 92 -4.34 -4.19 -1.19
CA SER A 92 -4.94 -2.86 -0.99
C SER A 92 -6.35 -2.76 -1.56
N LEU A 93 -6.58 -3.34 -2.74
CA LEU A 93 -7.91 -3.42 -3.36
C LEU A 93 -8.88 -4.27 -2.53
N THR A 94 -8.38 -5.37 -1.95
CA THR A 94 -9.18 -6.23 -1.08
C THR A 94 -9.60 -5.48 0.18
N ILE A 95 -8.69 -4.70 0.77
CA ILE A 95 -9.01 -3.83 1.90
C ILE A 95 -10.06 -2.79 1.50
N LEU A 96 -9.84 -2.04 0.41
CA LEU A 96 -10.77 -1.03 -0.10
C LEU A 96 -12.21 -1.58 -0.20
N LYS A 97 -12.37 -2.73 -0.85
CA LYS A 97 -13.67 -3.38 -1.03
C LYS A 97 -14.36 -3.70 0.30
N GLU A 98 -13.61 -4.14 1.30
CA GLU A 98 -14.14 -4.61 2.57
C GLU A 98 -14.37 -3.48 3.60
N ILE A 99 -13.65 -2.36 3.49
CA ILE A 99 -13.74 -1.25 4.46
C ILE A 99 -14.35 0.04 3.90
N GLY A 100 -14.61 0.14 2.59
CA GLY A 100 -15.11 1.35 1.93
C GLY A 100 -16.43 1.92 2.49
N GLY A 101 -17.24 1.09 3.18
CA GLY A 101 -18.47 1.51 3.87
C GLY A 101 -18.43 1.38 5.39
N VAL A 102 -17.28 1.09 5.99
CA VAL A 102 -17.14 0.88 7.44
C VAL A 102 -16.87 2.21 8.14
N SER A 103 -17.58 2.44 9.24
CA SER A 103 -17.42 3.62 10.11
C SER A 103 -15.97 3.73 10.59
N ALA A 104 -15.47 4.95 10.79
CA ALA A 104 -14.08 5.17 11.21
C ALA A 104 -13.71 4.38 12.47
N ASP A 105 -14.61 4.36 13.47
CA ASP A 105 -14.42 3.68 14.75
C ASP A 105 -14.29 2.15 14.60
N ASP A 106 -14.99 1.54 13.62
CA ASP A 106 -15.00 0.09 13.41
C ASP A 106 -13.93 -0.39 12.42
N ARG A 107 -13.24 0.51 11.71
CA ARG A 107 -12.28 0.15 10.65
C ARG A 107 -11.15 -0.74 11.17
N LEU A 108 -10.53 -0.38 12.29
CA LEU A 108 -9.40 -1.15 12.83
C LEU A 108 -9.82 -2.59 13.17
N LYS A 109 -10.95 -2.75 13.86
CA LYS A 109 -11.53 -4.05 14.21
C LYS A 109 -11.86 -4.89 12.98
N LYS A 110 -12.35 -4.27 11.90
CA LYS A 110 -12.59 -4.95 10.62
C LYS A 110 -11.27 -5.41 9.99
N LEU A 111 -10.24 -4.57 9.95
CA LEU A 111 -8.91 -4.91 9.42
C LEU A 111 -8.29 -6.10 10.18
N GLU A 112 -8.37 -6.09 11.51
CA GLU A 112 -7.87 -7.20 12.35
C GLU A 112 -8.61 -8.51 12.09
N LYS A 113 -9.94 -8.47 11.99
CA LYS A 113 -10.75 -9.65 11.65
C LYS A 113 -10.45 -10.20 10.26
N MET A 114 -10.10 -9.31 9.33
CA MET A 114 -9.66 -9.69 8.00
C MET A 114 -8.27 -10.33 8.01
N GLY A 115 -7.45 -10.11 9.04
CA GLY A 115 -6.08 -10.62 9.09
C GLY A 115 -5.06 -9.75 8.37
N VAL A 116 -5.37 -8.45 8.17
CA VAL A 116 -4.50 -7.48 7.47
C VAL A 116 -3.11 -7.35 8.12
N ARG A 117 -2.97 -7.77 9.38
CA ARG A 117 -1.71 -7.72 10.12
C ARG A 117 -0.57 -8.48 9.42
N THR A 118 -0.84 -9.55 8.68
CA THR A 118 0.23 -10.27 7.96
C THR A 118 0.81 -9.44 6.81
N GLN A 119 -0.04 -8.70 6.08
CA GLN A 119 0.43 -7.77 5.03
C GLN A 119 1.16 -6.55 5.64
N VAL A 120 0.71 -6.09 6.82
CA VAL A 120 1.42 -5.04 7.58
C VAL A 120 2.79 -5.54 8.03
N GLN A 121 2.87 -6.78 8.51
CA GLN A 121 4.13 -7.40 8.95
C GLN A 121 5.11 -7.63 7.80
N ALA A 122 4.59 -7.90 6.59
CA ALA A 122 5.38 -7.92 5.36
C ALA A 122 5.92 -6.54 4.96
N GLY A 123 5.36 -5.45 5.51
CA GLY A 123 5.79 -4.08 5.17
C GLY A 123 5.14 -3.52 3.92
N MET A 124 4.00 -4.07 3.47
CA MET A 124 3.28 -3.57 2.28
C MET A 124 2.76 -2.14 2.52
N PRO A 125 3.21 -1.11 1.77
CA PRO A 125 2.89 0.29 2.06
C PRO A 125 1.39 0.59 2.10
N GLY A 126 0.61 0.08 1.15
CA GLY A 126 -0.83 0.25 1.04
C GLY A 126 -1.58 -0.23 2.29
N PRO A 127 -1.49 -1.52 2.64
CA PRO A 127 -2.02 -2.08 3.89
C PRO A 127 -1.50 -1.37 5.14
N CYS A 128 -0.19 -1.05 5.21
CA CYS A 128 0.42 -0.33 6.33
C CYS A 128 -0.23 1.04 6.55
N MET A 129 -0.38 1.86 5.50
CA MET A 129 -0.98 3.18 5.59
C MET A 129 -2.44 3.11 6.07
N ILE A 130 -3.22 2.19 5.51
CA ILE A 130 -4.62 1.99 5.91
C ILE A 130 -4.72 1.56 7.37
N TYR A 131 -3.83 0.66 7.81
CA TYR A 131 -3.76 0.20 9.20
C TYR A 131 -3.34 1.33 10.15
N ILE A 132 -2.30 2.10 9.82
CA ILE A 132 -1.85 3.26 10.62
C ILE A 132 -3.00 4.25 10.80
N HIS A 133 -3.68 4.62 9.70
CA HIS A 133 -4.79 5.56 9.76
C HIS A 133 -5.93 5.06 10.67
N ALA A 134 -6.32 3.78 10.54
CA ALA A 134 -7.33 3.17 11.39
C ALA A 134 -6.89 3.06 12.86
N LEU A 135 -5.61 2.75 13.10
CA LEU A 135 -5.02 2.65 14.44
C LEU A 135 -5.04 4.01 15.16
N LEU A 136 -4.59 5.06 14.48
CA LEU A 136 -4.56 6.41 15.05
C LEU A 136 -5.97 6.92 15.35
N GLY A 137 -6.92 6.69 14.45
CA GLY A 137 -8.32 7.07 14.62
C GLY A 137 -9.12 6.24 15.63
N SER A 138 -8.65 5.04 16.00
CA SER A 138 -9.40 4.13 16.87
C SER A 138 -9.47 4.65 18.32
N PRO A 139 -10.67 4.71 18.94
CA PRO A 139 -10.81 5.03 20.36
C PRO A 139 -10.55 3.81 21.27
N GLU A 140 -10.49 2.59 20.72
CA GLU A 140 -10.36 1.35 21.50
C GLU A 140 -8.94 1.13 22.04
N TYR A 141 -7.94 1.75 21.43
CA TYR A 141 -6.54 1.60 21.79
C TYR A 141 -6.01 2.82 22.55
N ASP A 142 -5.39 2.58 23.70
CA ASP A 142 -4.68 3.63 24.44
C ASP A 142 -3.37 4.05 23.73
N ALA A 143 -2.79 5.16 24.17
CA ALA A 143 -1.58 5.73 23.62
C ALA A 143 -0.37 4.77 23.63
N ILE A 144 -0.22 3.95 24.68
CA ILE A 144 0.89 3.00 24.80
C ILE A 144 0.72 1.87 23.79
N SER A 145 -0.50 1.35 23.68
CA SER A 145 -0.82 0.28 22.74
C SER A 145 -0.62 0.75 21.28
N LYS A 146 -1.05 1.98 20.95
CA LYS A 146 -0.78 2.60 19.64
C LYS A 146 0.71 2.74 19.36
N ILE A 147 1.51 3.18 20.34
CA ILE A 147 2.97 3.31 20.19
C ILE A 147 3.65 1.98 19.87
N HIS A 148 3.26 0.89 20.52
CA HIS A 148 3.84 -0.43 20.27
C HIS A 148 3.49 -0.92 18.86
N LEU A 149 2.22 -0.81 18.47
CA LEU A 149 1.76 -1.22 17.15
C LEU A 149 2.36 -0.38 16.01
N LEU A 150 2.53 0.93 16.21
CA LEU A 150 3.27 1.78 15.27
C LEU A 150 4.74 1.38 15.19
N GLY A 151 5.36 1.00 16.32
CA GLY A 151 6.73 0.49 16.35
C GLY A 151 6.90 -0.78 15.50
N ASP A 152 5.96 -1.73 15.61
CA ASP A 152 5.93 -2.93 14.76
C ASP A 152 5.88 -2.55 13.28
N VAL A 153 4.97 -1.63 12.90
CA VAL A 153 4.80 -1.17 11.52
C VAL A 153 6.06 -0.47 10.99
N ILE A 154 6.67 0.41 11.79
CA ILE A 154 7.92 1.11 11.43
C ILE A 154 9.02 0.11 11.10
N ASN A 155 9.17 -0.93 11.93
CA ASN A 155 10.18 -1.96 11.71
C ASN A 155 9.91 -2.74 10.42
N SER A 156 8.68 -3.21 10.22
CA SER A 156 8.29 -3.96 9.02
C SER A 156 8.49 -3.18 7.72
N ILE A 157 8.13 -1.89 7.71
CA ILE A 157 8.36 -1.03 6.53
C ILE A 157 9.85 -0.80 6.32
N ASN A 158 10.60 -0.47 7.38
CA ASN A 158 12.03 -0.20 7.25
C ASN A 158 12.80 -1.42 6.70
N ASP A 159 12.43 -2.62 7.12
CA ASP A 159 13.08 -3.85 6.69
C ASP A 159 12.75 -4.21 5.22
N ASN A 160 11.64 -3.71 4.67
CA ASN A 160 11.13 -4.02 3.32
C ASN A 160 10.85 -2.77 2.48
N ILE A 161 11.59 -1.69 2.72
CA ILE A 161 11.22 -0.34 2.26
C ILE A 161 11.09 -0.22 0.74
N ASN A 162 11.86 -0.98 -0.02
CA ASN A 162 11.88 -0.95 -1.49
C ASN A 162 11.26 -2.21 -2.12
N THR A 163 10.67 -3.12 -1.33
CA THR A 163 10.16 -4.41 -1.83
C THR A 163 8.87 -4.24 -2.66
N PHE A 164 8.04 -3.26 -2.32
CA PHE A 164 6.66 -3.13 -2.81
C PHE A 164 6.38 -1.86 -3.63
N GLY A 165 7.43 -1.17 -4.09
CA GLY A 165 7.36 0.09 -4.82
C GLY A 165 7.81 1.31 -4.00
N ALA A 166 7.65 2.49 -4.57
CA ALA A 166 8.26 3.73 -4.06
C ALA A 166 7.58 4.28 -2.78
N LEU A 167 6.42 3.76 -2.40
CA LEU A 167 5.62 4.30 -1.30
C LEU A 167 6.15 3.99 0.11
N GLY A 168 7.13 3.10 0.26
CA GLY A 168 7.67 2.69 1.56
C GLY A 168 8.15 3.86 2.42
N SER A 169 8.93 4.77 1.83
CA SER A 169 9.46 5.97 2.50
C SER A 169 8.37 6.93 2.98
N THR A 170 7.30 7.08 2.18
CA THR A 170 6.14 7.92 2.52
C THR A 170 5.41 7.37 3.73
N VAL A 171 5.13 6.06 3.72
CA VAL A 171 4.39 5.41 4.83
C VAL A 171 5.25 5.35 6.09
N LEU A 172 6.56 5.12 5.96
CA LEU A 172 7.51 5.19 7.07
C LEU A 172 7.49 6.56 7.74
N THR A 173 7.47 7.64 6.94
CA THR A 173 7.40 9.02 7.46
C THR A 173 6.11 9.25 8.24
N VAL A 174 4.97 8.82 7.72
CA VAL A 174 3.68 8.93 8.41
C VAL A 174 3.67 8.13 9.72
N ALA A 175 4.20 6.91 9.71
CA ALA A 175 4.29 6.07 10.91
C ALA A 175 5.19 6.70 11.98
N LEU A 176 6.35 7.23 11.59
CA LEU A 176 7.27 7.94 12.49
C LEU A 176 6.64 9.18 13.09
N ASN A 177 5.98 10.02 12.28
CA ASN A 177 5.29 11.21 12.76
C ASN A 177 4.19 10.86 13.77
N GLY A 178 3.33 9.90 13.44
CA GLY A 178 2.30 9.41 14.36
C GLY A 178 2.89 8.85 15.67
N TRP A 179 4.01 8.13 15.60
CA TRP A 179 4.71 7.61 16.77
C TRP A 179 5.24 8.75 17.66
N PHE A 180 5.88 9.76 17.06
CA PHE A 180 6.43 10.90 17.80
C PHE A 180 5.35 11.79 18.40
N ASP A 181 4.24 12.01 17.71
CA ASP A 181 3.11 12.79 18.22
C ASP A 181 2.54 12.18 19.50
N ILE A 182 2.32 10.85 19.50
CA ILE A 182 1.87 10.13 20.69
C ILE A 182 2.95 10.18 21.77
N PHE A 183 4.22 9.91 21.41
CA PHE A 183 5.34 9.88 22.35
C PHE A 183 5.48 11.21 23.10
N ASN A 184 5.34 12.34 22.40
CA ASN A 184 5.46 13.67 22.99
C ASN A 184 4.37 13.95 24.03
N GLY A 185 3.19 13.37 23.88
CA GLY A 185 2.07 13.46 24.84
C GLY A 185 2.19 12.56 26.06
N LEU A 186 3.17 11.63 26.10
CA LEU A 186 3.35 10.73 27.24
C LEU A 186 4.00 11.42 28.45
N ASN A 187 3.80 10.82 29.63
CA ASN A 187 4.51 11.23 30.84
C ASN A 187 6.00 10.82 30.80
N GLU A 188 6.81 11.47 31.63
CA GLU A 188 8.27 11.29 31.63
C GLU A 188 8.72 9.87 32.00
N GLN A 189 7.97 9.17 32.86
CA GLN A 189 8.30 7.79 33.25
C GLN A 189 8.20 6.85 32.05
N VAL A 190 7.13 6.95 31.26
CA VAL A 190 6.95 6.14 30.05
C VAL A 190 7.96 6.54 28.97
N LYS A 191 8.20 7.84 28.78
CA LYS A 191 9.21 8.34 27.84
C LYS A 191 10.60 7.78 28.14
N ALA A 192 10.96 7.63 29.42
CA ALA A 192 12.23 7.04 29.81
C ALA A 192 12.36 5.58 29.38
N VAL A 193 11.28 4.79 29.46
CA VAL A 193 11.23 3.39 29.01
C VAL A 193 11.42 3.29 27.49
N LEU A 194 10.79 4.19 26.73
CA LEU A 194 10.83 4.21 25.26
C LEU A 194 12.02 5.01 24.68
N SER A 195 13.01 5.35 25.51
CA SER A 195 14.14 6.18 25.11
C SER A 195 14.99 5.57 23.99
N LYS A 196 15.13 4.25 23.97
CA LYS A 196 15.84 3.52 22.89
C LYS A 196 15.10 3.60 21.57
N ASP A 197 13.79 3.39 21.59
CA ASP A 197 12.94 3.48 20.40
C ASP A 197 12.95 4.90 19.85
N LYS A 198 12.84 5.90 20.73
CA LYS A 198 13.00 7.32 20.37
C LYS A 198 14.32 7.56 19.64
N GLN A 199 15.43 7.05 20.16
CA GLN A 199 16.75 7.24 19.53
C GLN A 199 16.82 6.55 18.16
N LYS A 200 16.33 5.31 18.06
CA LYS A 200 16.26 4.55 16.80
C LYS A 200 15.44 5.32 15.76
N TYR A 201 14.22 5.70 16.09
CA TYR A 201 13.29 6.37 15.19
C TYR A 201 13.70 7.80 14.85
N SER A 202 14.38 8.50 15.76
CA SER A 202 14.99 9.81 15.45
C SER A 202 16.12 9.69 14.44
N THR A 203 16.80 8.54 14.40
CA THR A 203 17.84 8.26 13.40
C THR A 203 17.20 7.95 12.07
N LEU A 204 16.16 7.10 12.03
CA LEU A 204 15.42 6.79 10.82
C LEU A 204 14.80 8.05 10.17
N GLN A 205 14.23 8.96 10.96
CA GLN A 205 13.63 10.20 10.45
C GLN A 205 14.66 11.15 9.80
N LYS A 206 15.95 10.96 10.07
CA LYS A 206 17.05 11.73 9.48
C LYS A 206 17.71 11.02 8.30
N MET A 207 17.33 9.78 8.01
CA MET A 207 17.81 9.09 6.83
C MET A 207 17.21 9.74 5.59
N ASP A 208 18.08 10.03 4.63
CA ASP A 208 17.67 10.49 3.32
C ASP A 208 17.29 9.27 2.49
N PHE A 209 15.99 9.01 2.40
CA PHE A 209 15.47 7.97 1.49
C PHE A 209 15.47 8.55 0.09
N GLN A 210 16.12 7.88 -0.85
CA GLN A 210 16.11 8.31 -2.24
C GLN A 210 14.65 8.38 -2.74
N GLU A 211 14.28 9.49 -3.37
CA GLU A 211 12.99 9.59 -4.05
C GLU A 211 13.02 8.64 -5.25
N GLU A 212 12.34 7.51 -5.11
CA GLU A 212 12.08 6.59 -6.22
C GLU A 212 10.94 7.13 -7.09
N GLU A 213 11.03 6.90 -8.40
CA GLU A 213 9.98 7.27 -9.32
C GLU A 213 8.73 6.42 -9.07
N MET A 214 7.57 7.06 -8.93
CA MET A 214 6.31 6.36 -8.69
C MET A 214 5.93 5.47 -9.87
N THR A 215 5.73 4.18 -9.60
CA THR A 215 5.21 3.23 -10.58
C THR A 215 3.72 3.42 -10.83
N PHE A 216 3.17 2.77 -11.85
CA PHE A 216 1.73 2.74 -12.07
C PHE A 216 0.97 2.09 -10.90
N VAL A 217 1.56 1.06 -10.28
CA VAL A 217 1.00 0.43 -9.09
C VAL A 217 0.93 1.44 -7.94
N ASP A 218 2.00 2.22 -7.71
CA ASP A 218 2.01 3.25 -6.66
C ASP A 218 0.88 4.27 -6.86
N GLN A 219 0.63 4.70 -8.10
CA GLN A 219 -0.49 5.59 -8.43
C GLN A 219 -1.85 4.96 -8.11
N CYS A 220 -2.01 3.67 -8.39
CA CYS A 220 -3.23 2.93 -8.02
C CYS A 220 -3.41 2.89 -6.49
N ILE A 221 -2.34 2.66 -5.73
CA ILE A 221 -2.38 2.67 -4.26
C ILE A 221 -2.76 4.04 -3.70
N LEU A 222 -2.19 5.12 -4.24
CA LEU A 222 -2.56 6.49 -3.87
C LEU A 222 -4.05 6.75 -4.12
N GLN A 223 -4.59 6.24 -5.23
CA GLN A 223 -6.01 6.36 -5.55
C GLN A 223 -6.88 5.57 -4.56
N ILE A 224 -6.43 4.40 -4.10
CA ILE A 224 -7.09 3.63 -3.04
C ILE A 224 -7.12 4.42 -1.72
N TRP A 225 -6.01 5.04 -1.33
CA TRP A 225 -5.97 5.88 -0.13
C TRP A 225 -6.93 7.08 -0.24
N SER A 226 -6.97 7.72 -1.40
CA SER A 226 -7.93 8.79 -1.68
C SER A 226 -9.38 8.32 -1.54
N ALA A 227 -9.73 7.16 -2.12
CA ALA A 227 -11.06 6.55 -2.00
C ALA A 227 -11.45 6.25 -0.54
N LEU A 228 -10.47 5.94 0.32
CA LEU A 228 -10.66 5.70 1.75
C LEU A 228 -10.65 6.98 2.61
N SER A 229 -10.49 8.15 1.97
CA SER A 229 -10.32 9.46 2.61
C SER A 229 -9.11 9.52 3.55
N ILE A 230 -8.02 8.84 3.18
CA ILE A 230 -6.75 8.90 3.89
C ILE A 230 -5.92 10.04 3.31
N ASP A 231 -5.62 11.04 4.12
CA ASP A 231 -4.82 12.20 3.72
C ASP A 231 -3.32 11.88 3.79
N VAL A 232 -2.65 11.93 2.63
CA VAL A 232 -1.22 11.66 2.45
C VAL A 232 -0.40 12.95 2.32
N SER A 233 -1.04 14.13 2.32
CA SER A 233 -0.41 15.43 2.10
C SER A 233 0.62 15.81 3.18
N THR A 234 0.60 15.12 4.32
CA THR A 234 1.56 15.26 5.41
C THR A 234 2.88 14.52 5.17
N GLY A 235 2.99 13.69 4.13
CA GLY A 235 4.18 12.90 3.82
C GLY A 235 4.74 13.03 2.39
N LEU A 236 3.95 13.52 1.43
CA LEU A 236 4.39 13.65 0.03
C LEU A 236 4.84 15.08 -0.28
N LYS A 237 6.13 15.26 -0.59
CA LYS A 237 6.54 16.37 -1.47
C LYS A 237 6.13 15.98 -2.89
N VAL A 238 4.88 16.25 -3.26
CA VAL A 238 4.43 16.03 -4.62
C VAL A 238 5.17 17.04 -5.52
N SER A 239 6.18 16.57 -6.28
CA SER A 239 6.60 17.32 -7.46
C SER A 239 5.41 17.37 -8.41
N PRO A 240 4.99 18.57 -8.86
CA PRO A 240 3.88 18.66 -9.79
C PRO A 240 4.22 17.86 -11.04
N ALA A 241 3.23 17.13 -11.57
CA ALA A 241 3.33 16.49 -12.87
C ALA A 241 3.92 17.48 -13.89
N PRO A 242 4.77 17.02 -14.83
CA PRO A 242 5.36 17.90 -15.84
C PRO A 242 4.24 18.66 -16.52
N SER A 243 4.28 19.98 -16.37
CA SER A 243 3.31 20.88 -16.95
C SER A 243 3.24 20.57 -18.45
N ALA A 244 2.04 20.25 -18.94
CA ALA A 244 1.80 20.16 -20.37
C ALA A 244 2.39 21.43 -21.01
N LEU A 245 3.38 21.22 -21.90
CA LEU A 245 4.04 22.30 -22.61
C LEU A 245 2.98 23.24 -23.19
N PRO A 246 3.18 24.57 -23.11
CA PRO A 246 2.25 25.51 -23.70
C PRO A 246 2.13 25.19 -25.19
N SER A 247 0.89 24.97 -25.63
CA SER A 247 0.57 24.90 -27.06
C SER A 247 1.12 26.16 -27.73
N PRO A 248 1.92 26.05 -28.80
CA PRO A 248 2.39 27.22 -29.51
C PRO A 248 1.19 27.80 -30.26
N PHE A 249 0.58 28.85 -29.70
CA PHE A 249 -0.23 29.76 -30.48
C PHE A 249 0.66 30.38 -31.56
N GLY A 250 0.52 29.90 -32.79
CA GLY A 250 0.85 30.65 -33.98
C GLY A 250 -0.24 31.70 -34.20
N THR A 251 -0.08 32.88 -33.60
CA THR A 251 -0.74 34.10 -34.04
C THR A 251 -0.16 34.52 -35.39
N ASN A 252 -0.93 34.43 -36.47
CA ASN A 252 -0.84 35.32 -37.63
C ASN A 252 -2.25 35.93 -37.73
N GLY A 253 -2.50 37.22 -37.53
CA GLY A 253 -1.74 38.38 -37.99
C GLY A 253 -2.66 39.14 -38.95
N SER A 254 -3.34 40.18 -38.45
CA SER A 254 -4.24 41.03 -39.22
C SER A 254 -3.47 41.93 -40.18
N PHE A 255 -3.89 42.01 -41.45
CA PHE A 255 -4.24 43.22 -42.21
C PHE A 255 -5.00 42.81 -43.47
#